data_AF-A0A9D9ULB8-F1
#
_entry.id   AF-A0A9D9ULB8-F1
#
_cell.length_a   1.000
_cell.length_b   1.000
_cell.length_c   1.000
_cell.angle_alpha   90.00
_cell.angle_beta   90.00
_cell.angle_gamma   90.00
#
_symmetry.space_group_name_H-M   'P 1'
#
loop_
_entity.id
_entity.type
_entity.pdbx_description
1 polymer ?
#
loop_
_entity_poly.entity_id
_entity_poly.type
_entity_poly.pdbx_seq_one_letter_code
_entity_poly.pdbx_strand_id
1 'polypeptide(L)'
;MSDLANKIYNNIFSTRAAGLYMLLFAIAIGVATFIENDFGTSSAQDMIFKSRWFELLLILFGGTILANIFRFRMIQQKKWASLTFH
;
A
#
# COMPACT_ATOMS: atom_id res chain seq x y z
N MET A 1 6.94 -8.60 -24.47
CA MET A 1 7.14 -8.87 -23.03
C MET A 1 6.61 -10.26 -22.75
N SER A 2 7.40 -11.12 -22.10
CA SER A 2 7.08 -12.54 -21.89
C SER A 2 5.82 -12.72 -21.03
N ASP A 3 5.01 -13.75 -21.32
CA ASP A 3 3.75 -14.04 -20.60
C ASP A 3 3.95 -14.20 -19.09
N LEU A 4 5.14 -14.65 -18.68
CA LEU A 4 5.54 -14.77 -17.28
C LEU A 4 5.59 -13.42 -16.56
N ALA A 5 6.11 -12.37 -17.20
CA ALA A 5 6.22 -11.04 -16.59
C ALA A 5 4.83 -10.45 -16.28
N ASN A 6 3.89 -10.60 -17.22
CA ASN A 6 2.51 -10.14 -17.03
C ASN A 6 1.79 -10.93 -15.93
N LYS A 7 2.06 -12.23 -15.80
CA LYS A 7 1.47 -13.07 -14.75
C LYS A 7 1.96 -12.67 -13.36
N ILE A 8 3.25 -12.42 -13.21
CA ILE A 8 3.85 -11.95 -11.95
C ILE A 8 3.28 -10.58 -11.57
N TYR A 9 3.27 -9.64 -12.52
CA TYR A 9 2.68 -8.31 -12.31
C TYR A 9 1.22 -8.39 -11.84
N ASN A 10 0.38 -9.16 -12.53
CA ASN A 10 -1.02 -9.29 -12.17
C ASN A 10 -1.24 -9.93 -10.79
N ASN A 11 -0.32 -10.77 -10.33
CA ASN A 11 -0.42 -11.40 -9.01
C ASN A 11 -0.04 -10.42 -7.89
N ILE A 12 1.08 -9.70 -8.06
CA ILE A 12 1.59 -8.71 -7.11
C ILE A 12 0.64 -7.51 -7.00
N PHE A 13 0.08 -7.04 -8.11
CA PHE A 13 -0.82 -5.89 -8.15
C PHE A 13 -2.32 -6.28 -8.13
N SER A 14 -2.66 -7.44 -7.55
CA SER A 14 -4.05 -7.89 -7.43
C SER A 14 -4.78 -7.29 -6.23
N THR A 15 -6.12 -7.30 -6.23
CA THR A 15 -6.93 -6.92 -5.05
C THR A 15 -6.69 -7.82 -3.84
N ARG A 16 -6.34 -9.09 -4.04
CA ARG A 16 -5.95 -10.01 -2.95
C ARG A 16 -4.61 -9.60 -2.33
N ALA A 17 -3.63 -9.24 -3.17
CA ALA A 17 -2.35 -8.73 -2.70
C ALA A 17 -2.51 -7.40 -1.95
N ALA A 18 -3.40 -6.51 -2.40
CA ALA A 18 -3.72 -5.28 -1.68
C ALA A 18 -4.18 -5.54 -0.24
N GLY A 19 -5.09 -6.51 -0.04
CA GLY A 19 -5.54 -6.90 1.29
C GLY A 19 -4.42 -7.48 2.17
N LEU A 20 -3.52 -8.27 1.57
CA LEU A 20 -2.34 -8.79 2.28
C LEU A 20 -1.39 -7.67 2.70
N TYR A 21 -1.05 -6.75 1.80
CA TYR A 21 -0.18 -5.61 2.11
C TYR A 21 -0.78 -4.70 3.17
N MET A 22 -2.11 -4.48 3.12
CA MET A 22 -2.82 -3.72 4.14
C MET A 22 -2.70 -4.37 5.53
N LEU A 23 -2.85 -5.70 5.62
CA LEU A 23 -2.73 -6.42 6.88
C LEU A 23 -1.29 -6.39 7.41
N LEU A 24 -0.30 -6.57 6.55
CA LEU A 24 1.12 -6.44 6.90
C LEU A 24 1.44 -5.02 7.39
N PHE A 25 0.92 -4.00 6.72
CA PHE A 25 1.07 -2.61 7.14
C PHE A 25 0.45 -2.36 8.51
N ALA A 26 -0.78 -2.84 8.75
CA ALA A 26 -1.45 -2.69 10.05
C ALA A 26 -0.66 -3.36 11.20
N ILE A 27 -0.16 -4.57 10.98
CA ILE A 27 0.69 -5.27 11.96
C ILE A 27 1.99 -4.49 12.20
N ALA A 28 2.66 -4.03 11.13
CA ALA A 28 3.90 -3.28 11.25
C ALA A 28 3.74 -1.99 12.06
N ILE A 29 2.64 -1.24 11.84
CA ILE A 29 2.34 -0.03 12.62
C ILE A 29 2.01 -0.38 14.07
N GLY A 30 1.21 -1.42 14.32
CA GLY A 30 0.92 -1.87 15.69
C GLY A 30 2.20 -2.25 16.45
N VAL A 31 3.09 -3.01 15.82
CA VAL A 31 4.40 -3.36 16.40
C VAL A 31 5.27 -2.11 16.60
N ALA A 32 5.27 -1.16 15.65
CA ALA A 32 6.00 0.10 15.80
C ALA A 32 5.55 0.88 17.05
N THR A 33 4.25 0.91 17.34
CA THR A 33 3.71 1.57 18.53
C THR A 33 4.20 0.93 19.83
N PHE A 34 4.24 -0.41 19.90
CA PHE A 34 4.82 -1.09 21.08
C PHE A 34 6.33 -0.82 21.21
N ILE A 35 7.07 -0.88 20.10
CA ILE A 35 8.51 -0.59 20.09
C ILE A 35 8.77 0.86 20.52
N GLU A 36 7.95 1.81 20.08
CA GLU A 36 8.07 3.21 20.47
C GLU A 36 7.84 3.40 21.97
N ASN A 37 6.86 2.71 22.55
CA ASN A 37 6.58 2.78 23.98
C ASN A 37 7.71 2.20 24.84
N ASP A 38 8.32 1.09 24.41
CA ASP A 38 9.32 0.36 25.21
C ASP A 38 10.77 0.85 24.97
N PHE A 39 11.10 1.24 23.74
CA PHE A 39 12.47 1.55 23.30
C PHE A 39 12.63 2.97 22.74
N GLY A 40 11.55 3.77 22.75
CA GLY A 40 11.53 5.14 22.26
C GLY A 40 11.39 5.28 20.75
N THR A 41 11.08 6.51 20.32
CA THR A 41 10.79 6.84 18.93
C THR A 41 11.96 6.57 17.97
N SER A 42 13.21 6.76 18.41
CA SER A 42 14.39 6.50 17.57
C SER A 42 14.49 5.03 17.13
N SER A 43 14.19 4.10 18.04
CA SER A 43 14.23 2.66 17.78
C SER A 43 13.11 2.23 16.82
N ALA A 44 11.91 2.76 17.02
CA ALA A 44 10.77 2.51 16.12
C ALA A 44 11.03 3.04 14.70
N GLN A 45 11.69 4.20 14.59
CA GLN A 45 12.07 4.76 13.29
C GLN A 45 13.07 3.90 12.55
N ASP A 46 14.16 3.47 13.19
CA ASP A 46 15.20 2.68 12.51
C ASP A 46 14.68 1.31 12.07
N MET A 47 13.90 0.65 12.93
CA MET A 47 13.46 -0.73 12.71
C MET A 47 12.26 -0.84 11.77
N ILE A 48 11.31 0.10 11.83
CA ILE A 48 10.08 0.08 11.02
C ILE A 48 10.10 1.21 10.00
N PHE A 49 9.95 2.47 10.41
CA PHE A 49 9.58 3.56 9.49
C PHE A 49 10.63 3.89 8.42
N LYS A 50 11.91 3.89 8.77
CA LYS A 50 13.04 4.19 7.86
C LYS A 50 13.70 2.94 7.30
N SER A 51 13.17 1.77 7.65
CA SER A 51 13.70 0.50 7.18
C SER A 51 13.38 0.28 5.70
N ARG A 52 14.31 -0.36 4.98
CA ARG A 52 14.14 -0.66 3.55
C ARG A 52 12.99 -1.63 3.26
N TRP A 53 12.71 -2.55 4.19
CA TRP A 53 11.63 -3.52 4.01
C TRP A 53 10.25 -2.86 4.12
N PHE A 54 10.09 -1.88 5.02
CA PHE A 54 8.85 -1.14 5.17
C PHE A 54 8.63 -0.14 4.03
N GLU A 55 9.70 0.53 3.59
CA GLU A 55 9.69 1.34 2.37
C GLU A 55 9.20 0.52 1.16
N LEU A 56 9.72 -0.70 0.98
CA LEU A 56 9.29 -1.60 -0.08
C LEU A 56 7.83 -2.05 0.08
N LEU A 57 7.39 -2.34 1.30
CA LEU A 57 5.98 -2.65 1.59
C LEU A 57 5.06 -1.48 1.19
N LEU A 58 5.43 -0.24 1.52
CA LEU A 58 4.66 0.95 1.16
C LEU A 58 4.59 1.16 -0.35
N ILE A 59 5.71 0.99 -1.06
CA ILE A 59 5.75 1.11 -2.53
C ILE A 59 4.87 0.04 -3.18
N LEU A 60 4.95 -1.21 -2.73
CA LEU A 60 4.11 -2.30 -3.22
C LEU A 60 2.64 -2.03 -2.92
N PHE A 61 2.31 -1.64 -1.69
CA PHE A 61 0.94 -1.39 -1.28
C PHE A 61 0.32 -0.22 -2.05
N GLY A 62 1.00 0.93 -2.06
CA GLY A 62 0.58 2.13 -2.78
C GLY A 62 0.48 1.88 -4.29
N GLY A 63 1.47 1.20 -4.86
CA GLY A 63 1.45 0.79 -6.27
C GLY A 63 0.26 -0.13 -6.59
N THR A 64 -0.10 -1.04 -5.69
CA THR A 64 -1.26 -1.93 -5.85
C THR A 64 -2.58 -1.17 -5.80
N ILE A 65 -2.71 -0.22 -4.89
CA ILE A 65 -3.88 0.67 -4.83
C ILE A 65 -3.98 1.49 -6.12
N LEU A 66 -2.88 2.13 -6.56
CA LEU A 66 -2.85 2.91 -7.80
C LEU A 66 -3.24 2.05 -9.01
N ALA A 67 -2.62 0.89 -9.18
CA ALA A 67 -2.94 -0.04 -10.27
C ALA A 67 -4.42 -0.45 -10.26
N ASN A 68 -4.99 -0.73 -9.08
CA ASN A 68 -6.41 -1.06 -8.92
C ASN A 68 -7.31 0.13 -9.26
N ILE A 69 -6.99 1.36 -8.84
CA ILE A 69 -7.75 2.57 -9.17
C ILE A 69 -7.85 2.75 -10.69
N PHE A 70 -6.73 2.61 -11.40
CA PHE A 70 -6.70 2.71 -12.87
C PHE A 70 -7.45 1.55 -13.53
N ARG A 71 -7.25 0.31 -13.06
CA ARG A 71 -7.89 -0.90 -13.61
C ARG A 71 -9.41 -0.87 -13.49
N PHE A 72 -9.93 -0.45 -12.34
CA PHE A 72 -11.37 -0.40 -12.08
C PHE A 72 -12.02 0.94 -12.48
N ARG A 73 -11.24 1.89 -13.02
CA ARG A 73 -11.69 3.26 -13.34
C ARG A 73 -12.53 3.85 -12.19
N MET A 74 -12.03 3.71 -10.96
CA MET A 74 -12.76 4.16 -9.76
C MET A 74 -13.07 5.66 -9.79
N ILE A 75 -12.22 6.45 -10.45
CA ILE A 75 -12.45 7.88 -10.66
C ILE A 75 -13.38 8.06 -11.86
N GLN A 76 -14.68 8.03 -11.60
CA GLN A 76 -15.70 8.32 -12.60
C GLN A 76 -15.78 9.83 -12.86
N GLN A 77 -15.17 10.28 -13.96
CA GLN A 77 -15.13 11.68 -14.39
C GLN A 77 -16.54 12.33 -14.46
N LYS A 78 -17.59 11.55 -14.69
CA LYS A 78 -18.98 12.02 -14.76
C LYS A 78 -19.55 12.52 -13.42
N LYS A 79 -18.95 12.15 -12.28
CA LYS A 79 -19.39 12.58 -10.95
C LYS A 79 -18.81 13.92 -10.52
N TRP A 80 -17.78 14.43 -11.22
CA TRP A 80 -17.16 15.71 -10.91
C TRP A 80 -18.13 16.87 -11.13
N ALA A 81 -18.90 16.84 -12.22
CA ALA A 81 -19.94 17.86 -12.46
C ALA A 81 -20.93 17.92 -11.28
N SER A 82 -21.45 16.78 -10.82
CA SER A 82 -22.41 16.76 -9.71
C SER A 82 -21.83 17.21 -8.36
N LEU A 83 -20.51 17.06 -8.15
CA LEU A 83 -19.81 17.44 -6.91
C LEU A 83 -19.45 18.94 -6.88
N THR A 84 -19.09 19.51 -8.03
CA THR A 84 -18.77 20.95 -8.15
C THR A 84 -20.03 21.81 -8.19
N PHE A 85 -21.16 21.26 -8.65
CA PHE A 85 -22.44 21.96 -8.76
C PHE A 85 -23.39 21.71 -7.55
N HIS A 86 -22.93 21.09 -6.47
CA HIS A 86 -23.60 21.09 -5.15
C HIS A 86 -23.04 22.23 -4.30
#